data_AF-A0A5C2RNB1-F1
#
_entry.id   AF-A0A5C2RNB1-F1
#
_cell.length_a   1.000
_cell.length_b   1.000
_cell.length_c   1.000
_cell.angle_alpha   90.00
_cell.angle_beta   90.00
_cell.angle_gamma   90.00
#
_symmetry.space_group_name_H-M   'P 1'
#
loop_
_entity.id
_entity.type
_entity.pdbx_description
1 polymer ?
#
loop_
_entity_poly.entity_id
_entity_poly.type
_entity_poly.pdbx_seq_one_letter_code
_entity_poly.pdbx_strand_id
1 'polypeptide(L)'
;MPPFQLLQDHVSGSRIEVLIDCILSITYDRAAPYSLNCGHTFCGTCLLKWLFAAFDQVFHHWMEPLSCPLCHAVLPSIPRSTPREICTFPFVLNRSTEEVINSYIAVLKNTADNHGHDQGTEEVSHSVEEWAEGKPARIDWEGRE
;
A
#
# COMPACT_ATOMS: atom_id res chain seq x y z
N MET A 1 -25.67 -3.72 -6.80
CA MET A 1 -24.48 -4.59 -6.96
C MET A 1 -23.70 -4.55 -5.66
N PRO A 2 -23.31 -5.70 -5.07
CA PRO A 2 -22.52 -5.66 -3.85
C PRO A 2 -21.11 -5.16 -4.18
N PRO A 3 -20.50 -4.33 -3.32
CA PRO A 3 -19.17 -3.73 -3.54
C PRO A 3 -18.02 -4.75 -3.64
N PHE A 4 -18.29 -6.03 -3.36
CA PHE A 4 -17.29 -7.11 -3.31
C PHE A 4 -16.87 -7.64 -4.68
N GLN A 5 -17.71 -7.56 -5.72
CA GLN A 5 -17.40 -8.14 -7.03
C GLN A 5 -16.26 -7.41 -7.74
N LEU A 6 -16.18 -6.07 -7.59
CA LEU A 6 -15.18 -5.22 -8.25
C LEU A 6 -13.76 -5.40 -7.70
N LEU A 7 -13.60 -5.95 -6.50
CA LEU A 7 -12.29 -6.20 -5.90
C LEU A 7 -11.62 -7.47 -6.42
N GLN A 8 -12.37 -8.41 -7.00
CA GLN A 8 -11.86 -9.72 -7.42
C GLN A 8 -11.40 -9.76 -8.87
N ASP A 9 -12.04 -9.00 -9.76
CA ASP A 9 -11.70 -8.97 -11.19
C ASP A 9 -10.29 -8.40 -11.49
N HIS A 10 -9.61 -7.84 -10.48
CA HIS A 10 -8.25 -7.30 -10.56
C HIS A 10 -7.18 -8.12 -9.82
N VAL A 11 -7.48 -9.31 -9.30
CA VAL A 11 -6.53 -10.14 -8.55
C VAL A 11 -6.18 -11.39 -9.36
N SER A 12 -5.40 -11.23 -10.42
CA SER A 12 -4.88 -12.32 -11.26
C SER A 12 -3.51 -12.84 -10.84
N GLY A 13 -2.88 -12.25 -9.81
CA GLY A 13 -1.59 -12.66 -9.26
C GLY A 13 -1.70 -13.52 -8.01
N SER A 14 -0.67 -14.30 -7.71
CA SER A 14 -0.60 -15.06 -6.46
C SER A 14 -0.67 -14.13 -5.24
N ARG A 15 -1.12 -14.64 -4.09
CA ARG A 15 -1.25 -13.86 -2.83
C ARG A 15 0.03 -13.08 -2.47
N ILE A 16 1.18 -13.63 -2.83
CA ILE A 16 2.50 -13.06 -2.57
C ILE A 16 2.84 -11.97 -3.59
N GLU A 17 2.52 -12.16 -4.87
CA GLU A 17 2.77 -11.17 -5.93
C GLU A 17 2.12 -9.83 -5.63
N VAL A 18 0.87 -9.82 -5.16
CA VAL A 18 0.15 -8.57 -4.80
C VAL A 18 0.85 -7.75 -3.72
N LEU A 19 1.60 -8.41 -2.83
CA LEU A 19 2.31 -7.76 -1.73
C LEU A 19 3.75 -7.41 -2.09
N ILE A 20 4.40 -8.20 -2.95
CA ILE A 20 5.67 -7.83 -3.59
C ILE A 20 5.47 -6.54 -4.39
N ASP A 21 4.37 -6.45 -5.15
CA ASP A 21 4.00 -5.23 -5.84
C ASP A 21 3.78 -4.05 -4.87
N CYS A 22 3.26 -4.26 -3.65
CA CYS A 22 3.15 -3.20 -2.65
C CYS A 22 4.51 -2.74 -2.09
N ILE A 23 5.47 -3.66 -1.92
CA ILE A 23 6.83 -3.33 -1.46
C ILE A 23 7.59 -2.56 -2.54
N LEU A 24 7.37 -2.91 -3.81
CA LEU A 24 8.03 -2.30 -4.96
C LEU A 24 7.30 -1.06 -5.50
N SER A 25 6.00 -0.96 -5.28
CA SER A 25 5.12 0.09 -5.77
C SER A 25 4.45 0.79 -4.59
N ILE A 26 5.20 1.70 -3.96
CA ILE A 26 4.61 2.73 -3.09
C ILE A 26 3.87 3.70 -4.01
N THR A 27 2.71 3.28 -4.53
CA THR A 27 1.80 4.16 -5.27
C THR A 27 1.19 5.13 -4.28
N TYR A 28 1.83 6.30 -4.25
CA TYR A 28 1.66 7.49 -3.41
C TYR A 28 0.21 7.87 -3.02
N ASP A 29 -0.79 7.55 -3.84
CA ASP A 29 -2.18 8.02 -3.64
C ASP A 29 -3.04 7.11 -2.73
N ARG A 30 -2.67 5.85 -2.49
CA ARG A 30 -3.55 4.89 -1.76
C ARG A 30 -2.86 4.11 -0.65
N ALA A 31 -1.72 4.60 -0.21
CA ALA A 31 -0.83 3.90 0.69
C ALA A 31 -1.11 4.19 2.17
N ALA A 32 -2.38 4.20 2.62
CA ALA A 32 -2.68 4.18 4.05
C ALA A 32 -1.95 2.96 4.65
N PRO A 33 -0.87 3.13 5.43
CA PRO A 33 -0.01 2.02 5.78
C PRO A 33 -0.60 1.31 6.98
N TYR A 34 -0.73 -0.01 6.91
CA TYR A 34 -1.24 -0.86 7.98
C TYR A 34 -0.15 -1.82 8.43
N SER A 35 0.05 -1.91 9.74
CA SER A 35 0.96 -2.84 10.37
C SER A 35 0.24 -4.09 10.83
N LEU A 36 0.89 -5.23 10.61
CA LEU A 36 0.56 -6.50 11.24
C LEU A 36 1.08 -6.52 12.69
N ASN A 37 0.57 -7.44 13.52
CA ASN A 37 1.07 -7.64 14.89
C ASN A 37 2.56 -8.00 14.98
N CYS A 38 3.17 -8.46 13.90
CA CYS A 38 4.61 -8.72 13.82
C CYS A 38 5.45 -7.47 13.49
N GLY A 39 4.84 -6.30 13.31
CA GLY A 39 5.50 -5.03 13.00
C GLY A 39 5.72 -4.75 11.51
N HIS A 40 5.56 -5.75 10.64
CA HIS A 40 5.63 -5.52 9.19
C HIS A 40 4.46 -4.68 8.70
N THR A 41 4.75 -3.73 7.81
CA THR A 41 3.79 -2.72 7.33
C THR A 41 3.60 -2.85 5.83
N PHE A 42 2.34 -2.74 5.39
CA PHE A 42 1.94 -2.81 3.98
C PHE A 42 0.91 -1.71 3.70
N CYS A 43 0.78 -1.31 2.44
CA CYS A 43 -0.32 -0.47 1.98
C CYS A 43 -1.67 -1.18 2.19
N GLY A 44 -2.68 -0.44 2.67
CA GLY A 44 -3.99 -0.99 3.04
C GLY A 44 -4.67 -1.76 1.90
N THR A 45 -4.57 -1.27 0.68
CA THR A 45 -5.14 -1.94 -0.50
C THR A 45 -4.55 -3.33 -0.74
N CYS A 46 -3.22 -3.46 -0.70
CA CYS A 46 -2.58 -4.76 -0.96
C CYS A 46 -2.79 -5.73 0.20
N LEU A 47 -2.84 -5.21 1.43
CA LEU A 47 -3.18 -6.02 2.60
C LEU A 47 -4.61 -6.56 2.54
N LEU A 48 -5.58 -5.75 2.10
CA LEU A 48 -6.97 -6.18 1.88
C LEU A 48 -7.07 -7.21 0.75
N LYS A 49 -6.42 -6.99 -0.39
CA LYS A 49 -6.38 -7.96 -1.49
C LYS A 49 -5.82 -9.30 -1.03
N TRP A 50 -4.69 -9.28 -0.31
CA TRP A 50 -4.09 -10.48 0.26
C TRP A 50 -5.01 -11.19 1.26
N LEU A 51 -5.67 -10.43 2.14
CA LEU A 51 -6.61 -10.97 3.12
C LEU A 51 -7.79 -11.67 2.43
N PHE A 52 -8.42 -11.01 1.46
CA PHE A 52 -9.61 -11.53 0.80
C PHE A 52 -9.31 -12.64 -0.21
N ALA A 53 -8.10 -12.70 -0.76
CA ALA A 53 -7.67 -13.84 -1.56
C ALA A 53 -7.60 -15.16 -0.75
N ALA A 54 -7.53 -15.07 0.57
CA ALA A 54 -7.58 -16.24 1.47
C ALA A 54 -8.99 -16.55 2.01
N PHE A 55 -9.99 -15.74 1.65
CA PHE A 55 -11.36 -15.91 2.12
C PHE A 55 -12.11 -16.88 1.20
N ASP A 56 -12.68 -17.94 1.78
CA ASP A 56 -13.48 -18.89 1.04
C ASP A 56 -14.92 -18.40 0.88
N GLN A 57 -15.40 -18.33 -0.35
CA GLN A 57 -16.74 -17.84 -0.67
C GLN A 57 -17.85 -18.85 -0.34
N VAL A 58 -17.55 -20.15 -0.33
CA VAL A 58 -18.52 -21.22 -0.07
C VAL A 58 -18.76 -21.36 1.42
N PHE A 59 -17.68 -21.34 2.21
CA PHE A 59 -17.72 -21.50 3.66
C PHE A 59 -17.83 -20.16 4.41
N HIS A 60 -17.72 -19.03 3.71
CA HIS A 60 -17.77 -17.68 4.26
C HIS A 60 -16.78 -17.44 5.41
N HIS A 61 -15.63 -18.09 5.37
CA HIS A 61 -14.55 -17.89 6.35
C HIS A 61 -13.17 -18.12 5.74
N TRP A 62 -12.13 -17.66 6.45
CA TRP A 62 -10.75 -18.02 6.13
C TRP A 62 -10.49 -19.46 6.55
N MET A 63 -10.14 -20.32 5.59
CA MET A 63 -9.96 -21.77 5.84
C MET A 63 -8.66 -22.06 6.61
N GLU A 64 -7.65 -21.21 6.45
CA GLU A 64 -6.33 -21.36 7.05
C GLU A 64 -5.96 -20.17 7.95
N PRO A 65 -5.12 -20.39 8.98
CA PRO A 65 -4.49 -19.30 9.72
C PRO A 65 -3.72 -18.40 8.76
N LEU A 66 -3.95 -17.11 8.86
CA LEU A 66 -3.20 -16.12 8.10
C LEU A 66 -1.81 -15.95 8.71
N SER A 67 -0.78 -15.86 7.88
CA SER A 67 0.60 -15.64 8.30
C SER A 67 1.20 -14.45 7.60
N CYS A 68 2.09 -13.72 8.29
CA CYS A 68 2.81 -12.60 7.71
C CYS A 68 3.52 -13.02 6.41
N PRO A 69 3.35 -12.28 5.31
CA PRO A 69 4.04 -12.56 4.05
C PRO A 69 5.57 -12.47 4.12
N LEU A 70 6.10 -11.68 5.05
CA LEU A 70 7.54 -11.41 5.18
C LEU A 70 8.25 -12.33 6.18
N CYS A 71 7.65 -12.53 7.36
CA CYS A 71 8.29 -13.31 8.43
C CYS A 71 7.52 -14.57 8.83
N HIS A 72 6.41 -14.87 8.16
CA HIS A 72 5.56 -16.04 8.43
C HIS A 72 4.97 -16.11 9.85
N ALA A 73 5.07 -15.03 10.64
CA ALA A 73 4.41 -14.95 11.94
C ALA A 73 2.89 -15.10 11.79
N VAL A 74 2.30 -16.03 12.55
CA VAL A 74 0.86 -16.31 12.52
C VAL A 74 0.10 -15.11 13.08
N LEU A 75 -0.93 -14.67 12.34
CA LEU A 75 -1.81 -13.58 12.75
C LEU A 75 -2.92 -14.09 13.68
N PRO A 76 -3.47 -13.22 14.56
CA PRO A 76 -4.65 -13.57 15.35
C PRO A 76 -5.80 -14.04 14.47
N SER A 77 -6.56 -15.00 14.98
CA SER A 77 -7.77 -15.48 14.30
C SER A 77 -8.81 -14.36 14.23
N ILE A 78 -9.36 -14.13 13.04
CA ILE A 78 -10.46 -13.18 12.84
C ILE A 78 -11.75 -13.85 13.33
N PRO A 79 -12.49 -13.25 14.28
CA PRO A 79 -13.72 -13.83 14.78
C PRO A 79 -14.73 -14.13 13.67
N ARG A 80 -15.39 -15.30 13.76
CA ARG A 80 -16.42 -15.73 12.80
C ARG A 80 -17.76 -15.03 13.01
N SER A 81 -18.03 -14.56 14.23
CA SER A 81 -19.29 -13.89 14.58
C SER A 81 -19.39 -12.52 13.91
N THR A 82 -20.53 -12.26 13.28
CA THR A 82 -20.90 -10.94 12.75
C THR A 82 -21.98 -10.30 13.64
N PRO A 83 -21.97 -8.97 13.83
CA PRO A 83 -21.00 -8.00 13.34
C PRO A 83 -19.63 -8.13 14.04
N ARG A 84 -18.54 -7.95 13.27
CA ARG A 84 -17.18 -8.01 13.81
C ARG A 84 -16.83 -6.67 14.47
N GLU A 85 -16.27 -6.71 15.67
CA GLU A 85 -15.72 -5.52 16.30
C GLU A 85 -14.46 -5.06 15.55
N ILE A 86 -14.34 -3.76 15.27
CA ILE A 86 -13.23 -3.22 14.47
C ILE A 86 -11.85 -3.48 15.11
N CYS A 87 -11.79 -3.57 16.44
CA CYS A 87 -10.58 -3.88 17.20
C CYS A 87 -10.12 -5.35 17.07
N THR A 88 -10.93 -6.22 16.46
CA THR A 88 -10.58 -7.63 16.23
C THR A 88 -9.90 -7.85 14.88
N PHE A 89 -9.75 -6.79 14.07
CA PHE A 89 -9.01 -6.86 12.83
C PHE A 89 -7.50 -6.95 13.11
N PRO A 90 -6.75 -7.85 12.43
CA PRO A 90 -5.35 -8.12 12.74
C PRO A 90 -4.38 -7.05 12.21
N PHE A 91 -4.91 -5.89 11.80
CA PHE A 91 -4.17 -4.81 11.15
C PHE A 91 -4.47 -3.50 11.85
N VAL A 92 -3.44 -2.69 12.06
CA VAL A 92 -3.57 -1.37 12.69
C VAL A 92 -2.98 -0.32 11.76
N LEU A 93 -3.68 0.81 11.58
CA LEU A 93 -3.16 1.94 10.82
C LEU A 93 -1.86 2.45 11.45
N ASN A 94 -0.81 2.61 10.66
CA ASN A 94 0.50 3.06 11.08
C ASN A 94 0.71 4.54 10.74
N ARG A 95 0.20 5.41 11.62
CA ARG A 95 0.29 6.87 11.45
C ARG A 95 1.73 7.39 11.38
N SER A 96 2.66 6.76 12.11
CA SER A 96 4.07 7.14 12.08
C SER A 96 4.69 6.89 10.71
N THR A 97 4.41 5.74 10.10
CA THR A 97 4.86 5.46 8.73
C THR A 97 4.18 6.39 7.72
N GLU A 98 2.91 6.71 7.91
CA GLU A 98 2.18 7.68 7.08
C GLU A 98 2.84 9.07 7.13
N GLU A 99 3.19 9.56 8.32
CA GLU A 99 3.88 10.84 8.52
C GLU A 99 5.27 10.85 7.84
N VAL A 100 6.05 9.78 7.98
CA VAL A 100 7.36 9.65 7.34
C VAL A 100 7.23 9.65 5.81
N ILE A 101 6.27 8.90 5.27
CA ILE A 101 5.98 8.88 3.83
C ILE A 101 5.63 10.30 3.37
N ASN A 102 4.71 10.98 4.05
CA ASN A 102 4.30 12.35 3.73
C ASN A 102 5.46 13.36 3.82
N SER A 103 6.35 13.21 4.79
CA SER A 103 7.55 14.05 4.91
C SER A 103 8.50 13.83 3.73
N TYR A 104 8.75 12.58 3.33
CA TYR A 104 9.65 12.26 2.23
C TYR A 104 9.10 12.79 0.89
N ILE A 105 7.80 12.60 0.72
CA ILE A 105 7.00 13.17 -0.37
C ILE A 105 7.16 14.69 -0.46
N ALA A 106 7.09 15.40 0.67
CA ALA A 106 7.21 16.85 0.70
C ALA A 106 8.63 17.29 0.29
N VAL A 107 9.66 16.57 0.73
CA VAL A 107 11.05 16.79 0.29
C VAL A 107 11.16 16.61 -1.23
N LEU A 108 10.67 15.50 -1.77
CA LEU A 108 10.72 15.24 -3.22
C LEU A 108 10.00 16.34 -4.04
N LYS A 109 8.83 16.79 -3.58
CA LYS A 109 8.09 17.89 -4.20
C LYS A 109 8.90 19.19 -4.17
N ASN A 110 9.41 19.58 -3.00
CA ASN A 110 10.21 20.79 -2.85
C ASN A 110 11.49 20.74 -3.70
N THR A 111 12.18 19.60 -3.75
CA THR A 111 13.38 19.43 -4.58
C THR A 111 13.03 19.58 -6.06
N ALA A 112 11.96 18.94 -6.53
CA ALA A 112 11.53 19.07 -7.92
C ALA A 112 11.15 20.52 -8.29
N ASP A 113 10.48 21.24 -7.39
CA ASP A 113 10.08 22.63 -7.63
C ASP A 113 11.29 23.61 -7.59
N ASN A 114 12.28 23.34 -6.75
CA ASN A 114 13.46 24.20 -6.58
C ASN A 114 14.58 23.95 -7.61
N HIS A 115 14.55 22.83 -8.35
CA HIS A 115 15.50 22.53 -9.42
C HIS A 115 15.52 23.54 -10.57
N GLY A 116 14.58 24.50 -10.59
CA GLY A 116 14.61 25.64 -11.51
C GLY A 116 15.56 26.78 -11.12
N HIS A 117 16.18 26.79 -9.92
CA HIS A 117 16.81 28.03 -9.43
C HIS A 117 18.21 27.96 -8.76
N ASP A 118 18.78 26.81 -8.39
CA ASP A 118 20.13 26.83 -7.77
C ASP A 118 20.98 25.57 -8.03
N GLN A 119 22.25 25.78 -8.40
CA GLN A 119 23.24 24.73 -8.67
C GLN A 119 23.90 24.30 -7.35
N GLY A 120 23.27 23.38 -6.63
CA GLY A 120 23.82 22.72 -5.45
C GLY A 120 24.14 21.25 -5.72
N THR A 121 25.36 20.83 -5.36
CA THR A 121 25.92 19.48 -5.55
C THR A 121 25.26 18.41 -4.66
N GLU A 122 24.02 18.06 -4.93
CA GLU A 122 23.42 16.79 -4.50
C GLU A 122 23.01 16.05 -5.77
N GLU A 123 23.49 14.82 -5.97
CA GLU A 123 23.09 13.98 -7.11
C GLU A 123 21.61 13.64 -6.96
N VAL A 124 20.76 14.47 -7.54
CA VAL A 124 19.33 14.22 -7.60
C VAL A 124 19.08 13.14 -8.64
N SER A 125 18.31 12.13 -8.25
CA SER A 125 17.96 11.02 -9.12
C SER A 125 17.35 11.52 -10.43
N HIS A 126 17.80 10.96 -11.56
CA HIS A 126 17.30 11.24 -12.92
C HIS A 126 15.76 11.30 -13.01
N SER A 127 15.05 10.45 -12.26
CA SER A 127 13.57 10.46 -12.22
C SER A 127 12.96 11.73 -11.61
N VAL A 128 13.65 12.38 -10.68
CA VAL A 128 13.20 13.63 -10.04
C VAL A 128 13.45 14.81 -10.97
N GLU A 129 14.55 14.79 -11.74
CA GLU A 129 14.83 15.78 -12.79
C GLU A 129 13.77 15.73 -13.90
N GLU A 130 13.39 14.53 -14.35
CA GLU A 130 12.32 14.36 -15.33
C GLU A 130 10.97 14.93 -14.83
N TRP A 131 10.68 14.76 -13.55
CA TRP A 131 9.47 15.34 -12.95
C TRP A 131 9.52 16.87 -12.90
N ALA A 132 10.65 17.44 -12.48
CA ALA A 132 10.86 18.88 -12.38
C ALA A 132 10.70 19.59 -13.72
N GLU A 133 11.16 18.96 -14.80
CA GLU A 133 11.11 19.52 -16.17
C GLU A 133 9.72 19.45 -16.82
N GLY A 134 8.70 18.94 -16.14
CA GLY A 134 7.35 18.83 -16.71
C GLY A 134 7.24 17.82 -17.85
N LYS A 135 8.15 16.83 -17.89
CA LYS A 135 8.17 15.75 -18.87
C LYS A 135 7.01 14.75 -18.64
N PRO A 136 6.83 13.72 -19.49
CA PRO A 136 5.62 12.89 -19.52
C PRO A 136 5.23 12.27 -18.17
N ALA A 137 6.18 12.03 -17.26
CA ALA A 137 5.90 11.52 -15.92
C ALA A 137 5.01 12.45 -15.08
N ARG A 138 5.20 13.78 -15.17
CA ARG A 138 4.37 14.78 -14.48
C ARG A 138 3.00 14.94 -15.15
N ILE A 139 2.99 14.96 -16.48
CA ILE A 139 1.74 15.08 -17.28
C ILE A 139 0.82 13.86 -17.09
N ASP A 140 1.39 12.64 -17.09
CA ASP A 140 0.64 11.40 -16.81
C ASP A 140 0.12 11.34 -15.37
N TRP A 141 0.78 12.03 -14.44
CA TRP A 141 0.30 12.13 -13.07
C TRP A 141 -0.82 13.16 -12.91
N GLU A 142 -0.66 14.37 -13.44
CA GLU A 142 -1.68 15.43 -13.37
C GLU A 142 -2.99 15.03 -14.10
N GLY A 143 -2.91 14.16 -15.11
CA GLY A 143 -4.09 13.61 -15.80
C GLY A 143 -4.86 12.52 -15.05
N ARG A 144 -4.43 12.12 -13.84
CA ARG A 144 -5.09 11.09 -13.01
C ARG A 144 -5.96 11.66 -11.88
N GLU A 145 -5.91 12.97 -11.64
CA GLU A 145 -6.87 13.71 -10.78
C GLU A 145 -8.19 14.00 -11.53
#